data_AF-A0A6A7GFS4-F1
#
_entry.id   AF-A0A6A7GFS4-F1
#
_cell.length_a   1.000
_cell.length_b   1.000
_cell.length_c   1.000
_cell.angle_alpha   90.00
_cell.angle_beta   90.00
_cell.angle_gamma   90.00
#
_symmetry.space_group_name_H-M   'P 1'
#
loop_
_entity.id
_entity.type
_entity.pdbx_description
1 polymer ?
#
loop_
_entity_poly.entity_id
_entity_poly.type
_entity_poly.pdbx_seq_one_letter_code
_entity_poly.pdbx_strand_id
1 'polypeptide(L)'
;MGIILIDSEKRIKLKNESINFIYVKKDIEDYKKDIKYSDIIAFIDQLISKKENNISEIYLKDIQKYILLRGKYMKSREEYLFTIKDITRNKETLEVQKNFITNVGHELKTPLTNIMGYLVALKNEEDPHRREKFINTIERNA
;
A
#
# COMPACT_ATOMS: atom_id res chain seq x y z
N MET A 1 4.77 -9.72 -13.51
CA MET A 1 5.68 -9.99 -12.38
C MET A 1 7.08 -10.11 -12.93
N GLY A 2 7.99 -9.28 -12.43
CA GLY A 2 9.40 -9.27 -12.74
C GLY A 2 10.20 -10.29 -11.96
N ILE A 3 11.22 -10.86 -12.59
CA ILE A 3 12.16 -11.78 -11.94
C ILE A 3 13.58 -11.41 -12.37
N ILE A 4 14.51 -11.38 -11.40
CA ILE A 4 15.96 -11.26 -11.61
C ILE A 4 16.64 -12.35 -10.79
N LEU A 5 17.59 -13.06 -11.39
CA LEU A 5 18.47 -13.99 -10.69
C LEU A 5 19.90 -13.45 -10.73
N ILE A 6 20.52 -13.32 -9.57
CA ILE A 6 21.90 -12.85 -9.42
C ILE A 6 22.74 -13.97 -8.79
N ASP A 7 23.95 -14.20 -9.32
CA ASP A 7 24.89 -15.19 -8.77
C ASP A 7 25.72 -14.64 -7.60
N SER A 8 26.58 -15.48 -7.02
CA SER A 8 27.49 -15.10 -5.94
C SER A 8 28.55 -14.07 -6.37
N GLU A 9 28.85 -14.01 -7.67
CA GLU A 9 29.74 -13.02 -8.30
C GLU A 9 29.01 -11.72 -8.66
N LYS A 10 27.76 -11.53 -8.21
CA LYS A 10 26.95 -10.32 -8.43
C LYS A 10 26.54 -10.08 -9.89
N ARG A 11 26.62 -11.11 -10.75
CA ARG A 11 26.20 -11.05 -12.15
C ARG A 11 24.75 -11.45 -12.31
N ILE A 12 24.05 -10.81 -13.25
CA ILE A 12 22.67 -11.18 -13.60
C ILE A 12 22.69 -12.43 -14.49
N LYS A 13 22.18 -13.56 -13.99
CA LYS A 13 22.06 -14.82 -14.75
C LYS A 13 20.76 -14.90 -15.55
N LEU A 14 19.66 -14.43 -14.98
CA LEU A 14 18.35 -14.47 -15.61
C LEU A 14 17.58 -13.20 -15.30
N LYS A 15 16.78 -12.77 -16.27
CA LYS A 15 15.78 -11.71 -16.13
C LYS A 15 14.62 -11.99 -17.07
N ASN A 16 13.46 -11.42 -16.78
CA ASN A 16 12.35 -11.41 -17.75
C ASN A 16 12.10 -10.01 -18.30
N GLU A 17 11.44 -9.94 -19.46
CA GLU A 17 11.21 -8.66 -20.14
C GLU A 17 10.23 -7.74 -19.41
N SER A 18 9.42 -8.30 -18.50
CA SER A 18 8.42 -7.52 -17.76
C SER A 18 8.99 -6.43 -16.85
N ILE A 19 10.31 -6.43 -16.63
CA ILE A 19 11.05 -5.44 -15.86
C ILE A 19 11.99 -4.59 -16.72
N ASN A 20 11.86 -4.61 -18.04
CA ASN A 20 12.70 -3.80 -18.92
C ASN A 20 12.66 -2.30 -18.57
N PHE A 21 11.57 -1.82 -17.97
CA PHE A 21 11.40 -0.45 -17.51
C PHE A 21 12.32 -0.02 -16.35
N ILE A 22 12.99 -0.97 -15.66
CA ILE A 22 13.92 -0.64 -14.57
C ILE A 22 15.37 -0.49 -15.03
N TYR A 23 15.66 -0.81 -16.29
CA TYR A 23 17.02 -0.86 -16.79
C TYR A 23 17.35 0.33 -17.69
N VAL A 24 18.63 0.72 -17.70
CA VAL A 24 19.15 1.79 -18.56
C VAL A 24 19.35 1.30 -20.00
N LYS A 25 19.61 0.00 -20.20
CA LYS A 25 19.85 -0.65 -21.50
C LYS A 25 19.29 -2.08 -21.54
N LYS A 26 19.18 -2.65 -22.75
CA LYS A 26 18.67 -4.03 -22.96
C LYS A 26 19.65 -5.11 -22.50
N ASP A 27 20.95 -4.96 -22.77
CA ASP A 27 21.98 -5.89 -22.32
C ASP A 27 22.52 -5.46 -20.95
N ILE A 28 22.34 -6.35 -19.98
CA ILE A 28 22.54 -6.05 -18.57
C ILE A 28 23.51 -7.08 -18.02
N GLU A 29 24.60 -6.62 -17.43
CA GLU A 29 25.63 -7.48 -16.85
C GLU A 29 25.83 -7.15 -15.37
N ASP A 30 25.78 -5.85 -15.05
CA ASP A 30 26.04 -5.31 -13.71
C ASP A 30 24.81 -4.57 -13.19
N TYR A 31 24.13 -5.16 -12.20
CA TYR A 31 22.92 -4.58 -11.63
C TYR A 31 23.15 -3.18 -11.03
N LYS A 32 24.37 -2.84 -10.59
CA LYS A 32 24.65 -1.53 -9.98
C LYS A 32 24.71 -0.42 -11.03
N LYS A 33 25.20 -0.74 -12.23
CA LYS A 33 25.34 0.24 -13.32
C LYS A 33 24.09 0.31 -14.17
N ASP A 34 23.41 -0.82 -14.32
CA ASP A 34 22.40 -0.97 -15.35
C ASP A 34 20.96 -0.82 -14.82
N ILE A 35 20.74 -0.84 -13.50
CA ILE A 35 19.44 -0.52 -12.89
C ILE A 35 19.34 0.99 -12.65
N LYS A 36 18.24 1.60 -13.09
CA LYS A 36 17.98 3.05 -13.00
C LYS A 36 17.72 3.53 -11.58
N TYR A 37 17.11 2.70 -10.74
CA TYR A 37 16.54 3.11 -9.45
C TYR A 37 17.45 2.73 -8.28
N SER A 38 17.97 3.73 -7.58
CA SER A 38 18.85 3.55 -6.42
C SER A 38 18.21 2.73 -5.30
N ASP A 39 16.90 2.85 -5.10
CA ASP A 39 16.16 2.07 -4.08
C ASP A 39 16.21 0.57 -4.38
N ILE A 40 16.14 0.18 -5.66
CA ILE A 40 16.25 -1.22 -6.08
C ILE A 40 17.68 -1.73 -5.86
N ILE A 41 18.69 -0.90 -6.19
CA ILE A 41 20.10 -1.24 -5.96
C ILE A 41 20.37 -1.45 -4.47
N ALA A 42 19.92 -0.52 -3.62
CA ALA A 42 20.07 -0.60 -2.17
C ALA A 42 19.39 -1.86 -1.60
N PHE A 43 18.20 -2.20 -2.11
CA PHE A 43 17.49 -3.42 -1.73
C PHE A 43 18.27 -4.70 -2.06
N ILE A 44 18.86 -4.76 -3.27
CA ILE A 44 19.71 -5.87 -3.71
C ILE A 44 20.96 -5.95 -2.83
N ASP A 45 21.65 -4.82 -2.61
CA ASP A 45 22.88 -4.75 -1.81
C ASP A 45 22.65 -5.22 -0.37
N GLN A 46 21.52 -4.83 0.24
CA GLN A 46 21.15 -5.28 1.58
C GLN A 46 21.01 -6.80 1.67
N LEU A 47 20.32 -7.42 0.71
CA LEU A 47 20.14 -8.86 0.72
C LEU A 47 21.45 -9.60 0.47
N ILE A 48 22.25 -9.15 -0.50
CA ILE A 48 23.55 -9.77 -0.79
C ILE A 48 24.49 -9.69 0.42
N SER A 49 24.48 -8.56 1.13
CA SER A 49 25.34 -8.35 2.30
C SER A 49 24.91 -9.18 3.51
N LYS A 50 23.60 -9.31 3.76
CA LYS A 50 23.06 -10.02 4.93
C LYS A 50 22.80 -11.50 4.66
N LYS A 51 22.65 -11.91 3.40
CA LYS A 51 22.17 -13.24 2.98
C LYS A 51 20.82 -13.63 3.60
N GLU A 52 19.98 -12.64 3.88
CA GLU A 52 18.66 -12.79 4.50
C GLU A 52 17.57 -12.36 3.54
N ASN A 53 16.44 -13.07 3.55
CA ASN A 53 15.29 -12.72 2.74
C ASN A 53 14.74 -11.36 3.18
N ASN A 54 14.39 -10.51 2.21
CA ASN A 54 13.83 -9.20 2.48
C ASN A 54 12.65 -8.90 1.56
N ILE A 55 11.80 -7.97 2.03
CA ILE A 55 10.65 -7.46 1.30
C ILE A 55 10.64 -5.94 1.50
N SER A 56 10.42 -5.19 0.43
CA SER A 56 10.31 -3.73 0.48
C SER A 56 9.26 -3.25 -0.51
N GLU A 57 8.53 -2.20 -0.14
CA GLU A 57 7.63 -1.48 -1.03
C GLU A 57 8.24 -0.12 -1.35
N ILE A 58 8.34 0.20 -2.63
CA ILE A 58 8.88 1.47 -3.11
C ILE A 58 7.91 2.14 -4.07
N TYR A 59 8.01 3.46 -4.19
CA TYR A 59 7.23 4.23 -5.15
C TYR A 59 8.16 4.84 -6.21
N LEU A 60 8.02 4.39 -7.45
CA LEU A 60 8.78 4.89 -8.59
C LEU A 60 8.05 6.10 -9.19
N LYS A 61 8.53 7.30 -8.86
CA LYS A 61 7.86 8.57 -9.18
C LYS A 61 7.73 8.84 -10.68
N ASP A 62 8.73 8.47 -11.45
CA ASP A 62 8.82 8.73 -12.89
C ASP A 62 7.80 7.94 -13.72
N ILE A 63 7.45 6.75 -13.26
CA ILE A 63 6.42 5.90 -13.88
C ILE A 63 5.13 5.82 -13.06
N GLN A 64 5.07 6.53 -11.93
CA GLN A 64 3.95 6.58 -10.99
C GLN A 64 3.47 5.20 -10.52
N LYS A 65 4.40 4.30 -10.17
CA LYS A 65 4.05 2.93 -9.75
C LYS A 65 4.51 2.60 -8.35
N TYR A 66 3.64 1.90 -7.62
CA TYR A 66 4.02 1.20 -6.41
C TYR A 66 4.56 -0.18 -6.76
N ILE A 67 5.79 -0.46 -6.33
CA ILE A 67 6.49 -1.71 -6.62
C ILE A 67 6.79 -2.44 -5.32
N LEU A 68 6.41 -3.71 -5.27
CA LEU A 68 6.82 -4.65 -4.24
C LEU A 68 8.06 -5.40 -4.70
N LEU A 69 9.16 -5.20 -3.99
CA LEU A 69 10.40 -5.94 -4.13
C LEU A 69 10.42 -7.09 -3.12
N ARG A 70 10.77 -8.29 -3.59
CA ARG A 70 11.07 -9.42 -2.71
C ARG A 70 12.39 -10.03 -3.11
N GLY A 71 13.22 -10.33 -2.13
CA GLY A 71 14.50 -10.95 -2.31
C GLY A 71 14.58 -12.25 -1.51
N LYS A 72 15.19 -13.28 -2.11
CA LYS A 72 15.44 -14.56 -1.46
C LYS A 72 16.86 -15.04 -1.73
N TYR A 73 17.59 -15.39 -0.67
CA TYR A 73 18.87 -16.08 -0.80
C TYR A 73 18.66 -17.59 -0.92
N MET A 74 19.22 -18.20 -1.96
CA MET A 74 19.17 -19.63 -2.23
C MET A 74 20.50 -20.28 -1.87
N LYS A 75 20.63 -20.69 -0.60
CA LYS A 75 21.86 -21.30 -0.06
C LYS A 75 22.37 -22.50 -0.86
N SER A 76 21.50 -23.31 -1.45
CA SER A 76 21.90 -24.52 -2.21
C SER A 76 22.64 -24.23 -3.51
N ARG A 77 22.44 -23.04 -4.11
CA ARG A 77 23.07 -22.62 -5.36
C ARG A 77 23.96 -21.39 -5.21
N GLU A 78 24.02 -20.83 -4.00
CA GLU A 78 24.63 -19.52 -3.72
C GLU A 78 24.13 -18.40 -4.64
N GLU A 79 22.82 -18.41 -4.93
CA GLU A 79 22.15 -17.46 -5.82
C GLU A 79 21.14 -16.59 -5.06
N TYR A 80 20.80 -15.45 -5.65
CA TYR A 80 19.85 -14.48 -5.12
C TYR A 80 18.70 -14.27 -6.11
N LEU A 81 17.48 -14.62 -5.70
CA LEU A 81 16.27 -14.44 -6.49
C LEU A 81 15.55 -13.18 -6.05
N PHE A 82 15.33 -12.27 -6.99
CA PHE A 82 14.56 -11.07 -6.79
C PHE A 82 13.28 -11.11 -7.62
N THR A 83 12.16 -10.70 -7.01
CA THR A 83 10.91 -10.50 -7.72
C THR A 83 10.42 -9.07 -7.56
N ILE A 84 9.86 -8.54 -8.63
CA ILE A 84 9.44 -7.16 -8.76
C ILE A 84 7.99 -7.17 -9.20
N LYS A 85 7.07 -6.73 -8.34
CA LYS A 85 5.64 -6.78 -8.62
C LYS A 85 5.04 -5.38 -8.58
N ASP A 86 4.36 -4.99 -9.65
CA ASP A 86 3.50 -3.82 -9.65
C ASP A 86 2.29 -4.09 -8.74
N ILE A 87 2.14 -3.27 -7.70
CA ILE A 87 1.05 -3.31 -6.72
C ILE A 87 0.23 -2.02 -6.73
N THR A 88 0.38 -1.19 -7.77
CA THR A 88 -0.28 0.11 -7.89
C THR A 88 -1.79 0.00 -7.74
N ARG A 89 -2.41 -0.90 -8.51
CA ARG A 89 -3.86 -1.15 -8.44
C ARG A 89 -4.34 -1.62 -7.07
N ASN A 90 -3.52 -2.41 -6.36
CA ASN A 90 -3.83 -2.83 -5.00
C ASN A 90 -3.82 -1.63 -4.04
N LYS A 91 -2.83 -0.75 -4.15
CA LYS A 91 -2.74 0.47 -3.33
C LYS A 91 -3.89 1.43 -3.60
N GLU A 92 -4.21 1.68 -4.87
CA GLU A 92 -5.35 2.53 -5.27
C GLU A 92 -6.68 2.01 -4.71
N THR A 93 -6.89 0.68 -4.77
CA THR A 93 -8.12 0.07 -4.25
C THR A 93 -8.22 0.23 -2.73
N LEU A 94 -7.12 0.03 -2.01
CA LEU A 94 -7.05 0.24 -0.57
C LEU A 94 -7.30 1.70 -0.19
N GLU A 95 -6.81 2.64 -0.98
CA GLU A 95 -7.03 4.06 -0.77
C GLU A 95 -8.50 4.44 -0.97
N VAL A 96 -9.15 3.95 -2.02
CA VAL A 96 -10.60 4.14 -2.25
C VAL A 96 -11.41 3.57 -1.08
N GLN A 97 -11.09 2.36 -0.60
CA GLN A 97 -11.78 1.77 0.54
C GLN A 97 -11.59 2.58 1.83
N LYS A 98 -10.36 3.06 2.08
CA LYS A 98 -10.07 3.91 3.25
C LYS A 98 -10.87 5.20 3.19
N ASN A 99 -10.87 5.87 2.04
CA ASN A 99 -11.62 7.11 1.83
C ASN A 99 -13.13 6.89 2.01
N PHE A 100 -13.66 5.77 1.51
CA PHE A 100 -15.06 5.40 1.74
C PHE A 100 -15.39 5.25 3.23
N ILE A 101 -14.58 4.50 3.99
CA ILE A 101 -14.80 4.30 5.43
C ILE A 101 -14.73 5.64 6.18
N THR A 102 -13.75 6.48 5.85
CA THR A 102 -13.62 7.80 6.46
C THR A 102 -14.83 8.67 6.15
N ASN A 103 -15.29 8.71 4.90
CA ASN A 103 -16.45 9.51 4.50
C ASN A 103 -17.73 9.05 5.20
N VAL A 104 -18.02 7.75 5.20
CA VAL A 104 -19.18 7.19 5.90
C VAL A 104 -19.10 7.48 7.40
N GLY A 105 -17.93 7.34 8.02
CA GLY A 105 -17.75 7.66 9.44
C GLY A 105 -18.05 9.13 9.77
N HIS A 106 -17.61 10.05 8.91
CA HIS A 106 -17.93 11.48 9.06
C HIS A 106 -19.42 11.76 8.82
N GLU A 107 -20.03 11.16 7.80
CA GLU A 107 -21.44 11.31 7.49
C GLU A 107 -22.36 10.69 8.56
N LEU A 108 -21.92 9.68 9.29
CA LEU A 108 -22.66 9.08 10.41
C LEU A 108 -22.47 9.84 11.73
N LYS A 109 -21.32 10.50 11.94
CA LYS A 109 -21.03 11.22 13.20
C LYS A 109 -22.01 12.38 13.43
N THR A 110 -22.35 13.11 12.38
CA THR A 110 -23.27 14.26 12.44
C THR A 110 -24.71 13.85 12.82
N PRO A 111 -25.40 12.92 12.12
CA PRO A 111 -26.74 12.50 12.48
C PRO A 111 -26.78 11.85 13.87
N LEU A 112 -25.76 11.06 14.25
CA LEU A 112 -25.69 10.49 15.58
C LEU A 112 -25.52 11.56 16.67
N THR A 113 -24.71 12.59 16.42
CA THR A 113 -24.56 13.73 17.34
C THR A 113 -25.88 14.48 17.48
N ASN A 114 -26.63 14.66 16.39
CA ASN A 114 -27.96 15.27 16.43
C ASN A 114 -28.95 14.44 17.27
N ILE A 115 -29.00 13.12 17.05
CA ILE A 115 -29.85 12.21 17.84
C ILE A 115 -29.49 12.28 19.33
N MET A 116 -28.20 12.24 19.66
CA MET A 116 -27.73 12.38 21.04
C MET A 116 -28.12 13.73 21.65
N GLY A 117 -28.03 14.83 20.89
CA GLY A 117 -28.47 16.15 21.32
C GLY A 117 -29.96 16.19 21.65
N TYR A 118 -30.81 15.59 20.81
CA TYR A 118 -32.24 15.49 21.06
C TYR A 118 -32.57 14.60 22.26
N LEU A 119 -31.83 13.50 22.48
CA LEU A 119 -31.99 12.65 23.67
C LEU A 119 -31.63 13.41 24.96
N VAL A 120 -30.57 14.22 24.93
CA VAL A 120 -30.19 15.08 26.07
C VAL A 120 -31.25 16.15 26.34
N ALA A 121 -31.77 16.80 25.29
CA ALA A 121 -32.85 17.78 25.42
C ALA A 121 -34.13 17.13 25.97
N LEU A 122 -34.50 15.95 25.46
CA LEU A 122 -35.68 15.20 25.89
C LEU A 122 -35.62 14.80 27.38
N LYS A 123 -34.43 14.45 27.89
CA LYS A 123 -34.24 14.07 29.30
C LYS A 123 -34.53 15.23 30.27
N ASN A 124 -34.32 16.47 29.82
CA ASN A 124 -34.45 17.67 30.64
C ASN A 124 -35.72 18.50 30.30
N GLU A 125 -36.60 18.01 29.43
CA GLU A 125 -37.80 18.71 28.98
C GLU A 125 -39.04 18.18 29.72
N GLU A 126 -39.80 19.08 30.34
CA GLU A 126 -40.99 18.76 31.13
C GLU A 126 -42.28 19.00 30.33
N ASP A 127 -42.25 19.82 29.28
CA ASP A 127 -43.39 20.09 28.40
C ASP A 127 -43.71 18.87 27.50
N PRO A 128 -44.88 18.23 27.66
CA PRO A 128 -45.27 17.05 26.88
C PRO A 128 -45.24 17.26 25.37
N HIS A 129 -45.64 18.46 24.89
CA HIS A 129 -45.69 18.76 23.46
C HIS A 129 -44.30 18.90 22.84
N ARG A 130 -43.34 19.45 23.59
CA ARG A 130 -41.94 19.57 23.14
C ARG A 130 -41.22 18.23 23.16
N ARG A 131 -41.52 17.39 24.15
CA ARG A 131 -41.02 16.01 24.21
C ARG A 131 -41.44 15.21 22.98
N GLU A 132 -42.71 15.28 22.60
CA GLU A 132 -43.24 14.61 21.40
C GLU A 132 -42.53 15.07 20.12
N LYS A 133 -42.25 16.37 20.00
CA LYS A 133 -41.50 16.92 18.87
C LYS A 133 -40.05 16.40 18.80
N PHE A 134 -39.38 16.23 19.93
CA PHE A 134 -38.03 15.64 19.97
C PHE A 134 -38.03 14.16 19.60
N ILE A 135 -39.01 13.39 20.10
CA ILE A 135 -39.17 11.97 19.75
C ILE A 135 -39.39 11.81 18.23
N ASN A 136 -40.33 12.56 17.65
CA ASN A 136 -40.58 12.55 16.20
C ASN A 136 -39.34 12.93 15.37
N THR A 137 -38.48 13.79 15.90
CA THR A 137 -37.24 14.18 15.22
C THR A 137 -36.17 13.10 15.31
N ILE A 138 -36.09 12.38 16.45
CA ILE A 138 -35.21 11.22 16.59
C ILE A 138 -35.67 10.10 15.64
N GLU A 139 -36.97 9.78 15.60
CA GLU A 139 -37.52 8.75 14.71
C GLU A 139 -37.29 9.04 13.22
N ARG A 140 -37.29 10.31 12.82
CA ARG A 140 -37.03 10.70 11.42
C ARG A 140 -35.54 10.63 11.03
N ASN A 141 -34.62 10.68 12.00
CA ASN A 141 -33.17 10.65 11.76
C ASN A 141 -32.52 9.30 12.14
N ALA A 142 -33.28 8.38 12.73
CA ALA A 142 -32.89 7.00 13.02
C ALA A 142 -33.06 6.11 11.78
#